data_AF-A0A0W1IB18-F1
#
_entry.id   AF-A0A0W1IB18-F1
#
_cell.length_a   1.000
_cell.length_b   1.000
_cell.length_c   1.000
_cell.angle_alpha   90.00
_cell.angle_beta   90.00
_cell.angle_gamma   90.00
#
_symmetry.space_group_name_H-M   'P 1'
#
loop_
_entity.id
_entity.type
_entity.pdbx_description
1 polymer ?
#
loop_
_entity_poly.entity_id
_entity_poly.type
_entity_poly.pdbx_seq_one_letter_code
_entity_poly.pdbx_strand_id
1 'polypeptide(L)' 'MEPIRDAIYYEQLARVARLKADASDDPFLARRLREAAIRNERLARRLRREEEGGAPEASA' A
#
# COMPACT_ATOMS: atom_id res chain seq x y z
N MET A 1 -17.74 12.01 -0.78
CA MET A 1 -16.50 11.58 -1.47
C MET A 1 -16.08 10.29 -0.80
N GLU A 2 -16.23 9.15 -1.47
CA GLU A 2 -15.68 7.91 -0.92
C GLU A 2 -14.16 8.08 -0.76
N PRO A 3 -13.59 7.66 0.37
CA PRO A 3 -12.15 7.73 0.54
C PRO A 3 -11.50 6.84 -0.52
N ILE A 4 -10.68 7.44 -1.37
CA ILE A 4 -9.85 6.76 -2.38
C ILE A 4 -8.80 5.91 -1.62
N ARG A 5 -9.24 4.78 -1.08
CA ARG A 5 -8.43 3.79 -0.35
C ARG A 5 -8.34 2.52 -1.19
N ASP A 6 -8.13 2.70 -2.49
CA ASP A 6 -7.90 1.62 -3.44
C ASP A 6 -6.46 1.07 -3.31
N ALA A 7 -6.17 0.00 -4.04
CA ALA A 7 -4.84 -0.60 -4.02
C ALA A 7 -3.72 0.40 -4.40
N ILE A 8 -3.99 1.30 -5.35
CA ILE A 8 -3.02 2.26 -5.89
C ILE A 8 -2.58 3.25 -4.81
N TYR A 9 -3.52 3.74 -4.00
CA TYR A 9 -3.22 4.63 -2.88
C TYR A 9 -2.19 4.02 -1.93
N TYR A 10 -2.40 2.76 -1.52
CA TYR A 10 -1.48 2.08 -0.59
C TYR A 10 -0.13 1.74 -1.25
N GLU A 11 -0.08 1.50 -2.55
CA GLU A 11 1.20 1.35 -3.27
C GLU A 11 2.02 2.63 -3.25
N GLN A 12 1.38 3.78 -3.47
CA GLN A 12 2.05 5.08 -3.40
C GLN A 12 2.56 5.34 -1.98
N LEU A 13 1.76 5.05 -0.94
CA LEU A 13 2.21 5.17 0.45
C LEU A 13 3.41 4.26 0.74
N ALA A 14 3.41 3.02 0.25
CA ALA A 14 4.55 2.12 0.40
C ALA A 14 5.81 2.67 -0.26
N ARG A 15 5.69 3.17 -1.50
CA ARG A 15 6.79 3.78 -2.24
C ARG A 15 7.37 4.99 -1.51
N VAL A 16 6.52 5.92 -1.08
CA VAL A 16 6.95 7.13 -0.34
C VAL A 16 7.62 6.75 0.98
N ALA A 17 7.09 5.76 1.70
CA ALA A 17 7.70 5.31 2.95
C ALA A 17 9.11 4.73 2.72
N ARG A 18 9.35 3.98 1.63
CA ARG A 18 10.70 3.53 1.26
C ARG A 18 11.64 4.68 0.96
N LEU A 19 11.22 5.61 0.11
CA LEU A 19 12.05 6.77 -0.24
C LEU A 19 12.44 7.58 0.99
N LYS A 20 11.50 7.77 1.93
CA LYS A 20 11.78 8.44 3.20
C LYS A 20 12.70 7.63 4.12
N ALA A 21 12.57 6.30 4.13
CA ALA A 21 13.46 5.44 4.91
C ALA A 21 14.90 5.50 4.39
N ASP A 22 15.07 5.52 3.07
CA ASP A 22 16.39 5.55 2.42
C ASP A 22 17.05 6.92 2.57
N ALA A 23 16.27 7.99 2.67
CA ALA A 23 16.75 9.35 2.93
C ALA A 23 16.90 9.69 4.43
N SER A 24 16.62 8.76 5.34
CA SER A 24 16.63 9.01 6.79
C SER A 24 17.96 8.59 7.41
N ASP A 25 18.64 9.53 8.05
CA ASP A 25 19.87 9.26 8.82
C ASP A 25 19.58 8.69 10.22
N ASP A 26 18.34 8.80 10.72
CA ASP A 26 17.89 8.15 11.95
C ASP A 26 17.57 6.67 11.69
N PRO A 27 18.32 5.70 12.29
CA PRO A 27 18.10 4.28 12.06
C PRO A 27 16.75 3.77 12.59
N PHE A 28 16.24 4.36 13.68
CA PHE A 28 14.95 3.98 14.25
C PHE A 28 13.81 4.45 13.36
N LEU A 29 13.87 5.69 12.90
CA LEU A 29 12.89 6.24 11.95
C LEU A 29 12.91 5.46 10.62
N ALA A 30 14.09 5.19 10.08
CA ALA A 30 14.25 4.39 8.86
C ALA A 30 13.61 3.00 9.02
N ARG A 31 13.80 2.34 10.17
CA ARG A 31 13.14 1.05 10.47
C ARG A 31 11.62 1.17 10.47
N ARG A 32 11.08 2.18 11.14
CA ARG A 32 9.62 2.39 11.22
C ARG A 32 8.98 2.69 9.86
N LEU A 33 9.68 3.45 9.03
CA LEU A 33 9.25 3.73 7.65
C LEU A 33 9.27 2.47 6.78
N ARG A 34 10.29 1.61 6.91
CA ARG A 34 10.34 0.30 6.24
C ARG A 34 9.19 -0.61 6.69
N GLU A 35 8.92 -0.69 7.99
CA GLU A 35 7.77 -1.43 8.53
C GLU A 35 6.43 -0.90 7.96
N ALA A 36 6.28 0.43 7.88
CA ALA A 36 5.10 1.06 7.29
C ALA A 36 4.95 0.73 5.80
N ALA A 37 6.05 0.75 5.04
CA ALA A 37 6.04 0.36 3.63
C ALA A 37 5.51 -1.07 3.46
N ILE A 38 6.03 -2.03 4.22
CA ILE A 38 5.61 -3.43 4.17
C ILE A 38 4.11 -3.58 4.48
N ARG A 39 3.61 -2.86 5.49
CA ARG A 39 2.17 -2.89 5.84
C ARG A 39 1.31 -2.40 4.68
N ASN A 40 1.69 -1.28 4.06
CA ASN A 40 0.96 -0.71 2.93
C ASN A 40 1.01 -1.63 1.70
N GLU A 41 2.13 -2.28 1.39
CA GLU A 41 2.19 -3.25 0.29
C GLU A 41 1.30 -4.46 0.52
N ARG A 42 1.27 -4.99 1.75
CA ARG A 42 0.39 -6.11 2.09
C ARG A 42 -1.07 -5.74 1.92
N LEU A 43 -1.45 -4.52 2.30
CA LEU A 43 -2.80 -4.01 2.14
C LEU A 43 -3.15 -3.79 0.67
N ALA A 44 -2.28 -3.16 -0.12
CA ALA A 44 -2.46 -3.01 -1.56
C ALA A 44 -2.67 -4.37 -2.26
N ARG A 45 -1.82 -5.37 -1.95
CA ARG A 45 -1.96 -6.73 -2.48
C ARG A 45 -3.27 -7.39 -2.08
N ARG A 46 -3.76 -7.12 -0.87
CA ARG A 46 -5.05 -7.63 -0.41
C ARG A 46 -6.19 -7.00 -1.20
N LEU A 47 -6.17 -5.68 -1.35
CA LEU A 47 -7.19 -4.93 -2.10
C LEU A 47 -7.24 -5.35 -3.57
N ARG A 48 -6.10 -5.51 -4.25
CA ARG A 48 -6.07 -6.04 -5.63
C ARG A 48 -6.73 -7.41 -5.75
N ARG A 49 -6.50 -8.31 -4.78
CA ARG A 49 -7.14 -9.63 -4.78
C ARG A 49 -8.64 -9.55 -4.53
N GLU A 50 -9.09 -8.62 -3.69
CA GLU A 50 -10.52 -8.38 -3.45
C GLU A 50 -11.18 -7.77 -4.71
N GLU A 51 -10.50 -6.86 -5.41
CA GLU A 51 -10.92 -6.29 -6.70
C GLU A 51 -10.98 -7.36 -7.82
N GLU A 52 -9.97 -8.22 -7.92
CA GLU A 52 -9.88 -9.29 -8.92
C GLU A 52 -10.81 -10.47 -8.62
N GLY A 53 -11.03 -10.81 -7.34
CA GLY A 53 -11.92 -11.88 -6.90
C GLY A 53 -13.40 -11.49 -6.83
N GLY A 54 -13.71 -10.20 -6.93
CA GLY A 54 -15.06 -9.63 -6.90
C GLY A 54 -15.72 -9.46 -8.27
N ALA A 55 -15.05 -9.78 -9.38
CA ALA A 55 -15.61 -9.77 -10.73
C ALA A 55 -15.33 -11.13 -11.40
N PRO A 56 -16.34 -11.95 -11.77
CA PRO A 56 -17.57 -11.55 -12.45
C PRO A 56 -18.88 -12.25 -11.98
N GLU A 57 -19.86 -11.47 -11.49
CA GLU A 57 -21.29 -11.76 -11.69
C GLU A 57 -22.00 -10.48 -12.12
N ALA A 58 -21.72 -10.04 -13.35
CA ALA A 58 -22.48 -8.99 -14.01
C ALA A 58 -22.33 -9.13 -15.54
N SER A 59 -22.72 -10.29 -16.08
CA SER A 59 -23.21 -10.46 -17.47
C SER A 59 -23.51 -11.93 -17.74
N ALA A 60 -24.79 -12.30 -17.65
CA ALA A 60 -25.53 -13.13 -18.62
C ALA A 60 -26.92 -13.45 -18.05
#